data_AF-A0A350XKG9-F1
#
_entry.id   AF-A0A350XKG9-F1
#
_cell.length_a   1.000
_cell.length_b   1.000
_cell.length_c   1.000
_cell.angle_alpha   90.00
_cell.angle_beta   90.00
_cell.angle_gamma   90.00
#
_symmetry.space_group_name_H-M   'P 1'
#
loop_
_entity.id
_entity.type
_entity.pdbx_description
1 polymer ?
#
loop_
_entity_poly.entity_id
_entity_poly.type
_entity_poly.pdbx_seq_one_letter_code
_entity_poly.pdbx_strand_id
1 'polypeptide(L)' 'MPSRWRVTVTLPEDMLKALEKWAAEEHRSTSNLAASILINAIREHEQKQSPPPEGKGD' A
#
# COMPACT_ATOMS: atom_id res chain seq x y z
N MET A 1 -11.81 20.75 -6.96
CA MET A 1 -11.80 19.26 -7.01
C MET A 1 -11.49 18.75 -5.62
N PRO A 2 -12.20 17.76 -5.06
CA PRO A 2 -11.84 17.21 -3.77
C PRO A 2 -10.43 16.58 -3.86
N SER A 3 -9.50 17.08 -3.05
CA SER A 3 -8.08 16.73 -3.07
C SER A 3 -7.75 15.46 -2.28
N ARG A 4 -8.75 14.82 -1.64
CA ARG A 4 -8.55 13.63 -0.82
C ARG A 4 -9.75 12.69 -0.91
N TRP A 5 -9.52 11.51 -1.46
CA TRP A 5 -10.50 10.42 -1.54
C TRP A 5 -10.30 9.46 -0.36
N ARG A 6 -11.38 8.92 0.19
CA ARG A 6 -11.35 7.96 1.30
C ARG A 6 -11.88 6.62 0.84
N VAL A 7 -11.14 5.57 1.16
CA VAL A 7 -11.58 4.18 1.05
C VAL A 7 -11.79 3.66 2.47
N THR A 8 -12.91 2.96 2.69
CA THR A 8 -13.21 2.28 3.96
C THR A 8 -13.23 0.78 3.71
N VAL A 9 -12.52 0.02 4.55
CA VAL A 9 -12.45 -1.45 4.48
C VAL A 9 -12.71 -2.04 5.86
N THR A 10 -13.13 -3.30 5.90
CA THR A 10 -13.26 -4.07 7.14
C THR A 10 -12.13 -5.10 7.19
N LEU A 11 -11.41 -5.14 8.31
CA LEU A 11 -10.36 -6.14 8.57
C LEU A 11 -10.84 -7.12 9.64
N PRO A 12 -10.45 -8.40 9.55
CA PRO A 12 -10.51 -9.32 10.68
C PRO A 12 -9.77 -8.74 11.91
N GLU A 13 -10.21 -9.11 13.11
CA GLU A 13 -9.68 -8.57 14.37
C GLU A 13 -8.17 -8.83 14.52
N ASP A 14 -7.72 -10.04 14.18
CA ASP A 14 -6.31 -10.45 14.26
C ASP A 14 -5.43 -9.60 13.33
N MET A 15 -5.90 -9.31 12.12
CA MET A 15 -5.20 -8.46 11.16
C MET A 15 -5.17 -6.99 11.59
N LEU A 16 -6.26 -6.48 12.18
CA LEU A 16 -6.27 -5.13 12.73
C LEU A 16 -5.25 -4.99 13.87
N LYS A 17 -5.21 -5.93 14.82
CA LYS A 17 -4.25 -5.93 15.93
C LYS A 17 -2.81 -6.02 15.44
N ALA A 18 -2.55 -6.86 14.44
CA ALA A 18 -1.22 -6.96 13.83
C ALA A 18 -0.78 -5.64 13.20
N LEU A 19 -1.67 -4.97 12.47
CA LEU A 19 -1.41 -3.67 11.86
C LEU A 19 -1.18 -2.57 12.90
N GLU A 20 -1.96 -2.55 13.98
CA GLU A 20 -1.80 -1.61 15.09
C GLU A 20 -0.47 -1.80 15.82
N LYS A 21 -0.08 -3.05 16.06
CA LYS A 21 1.21 -3.38 16.66
C LYS A 21 2.36 -2.88 15.80
N TRP A 22 2.32 -3.15 14.49
CA TRP A 22 3.34 -2.67 13.56
C TRP A 22 3.41 -1.13 13.52
N ALA A 23 2.25 -0.46 13.51
CA ALA A 23 2.20 1.01 13.56
C ALA A 23 2.82 1.58 14.83
N ALA A 24 2.60 0.92 15.98
CA ALA A 24 3.18 1.29 17.26
C ALA A 24 4.71 1.11 17.27
N GLU A 25 5.23 0.02 16.70
CA GLU A 25 6.67 -0.23 16.52
C GLU A 25 7.34 0.84 15.64
N GLU A 26 6.65 1.35 14.63
CA GLU A 26 7.12 2.44 13.75
C GLU A 26 6.81 3.86 14.28
N HIS A 27 6.26 4.01 15.48
CA HIS A 27 5.85 5.29 16.06
C HIS A 27 4.98 6.16 15.12
N ARG A 28 4.03 5.54 14.40
CA ARG A 28 3.13 6.22 13.45
C ARG A 28 1.68 5.77 13.63
N SER A 29 0.74 6.50 13.03
CA SER A 29 -0.68 6.10 13.09
C SER A 29 -0.97 4.90 12.18
N THR A 30 -1.89 4.04 12.62
CA THR A 30 -2.37 2.86 11.86
C THR A 30 -2.84 3.23 10.46
N SER A 31 -3.59 4.33 10.32
CA SER A 31 -4.07 4.80 9.00
C SER A 31 -2.94 5.27 8.09
N ASN A 32 -1.88 5.87 8.64
CA ASN A 32 -0.73 6.29 7.84
C ASN A 32 0.08 5.06 7.38
N LEU A 33 0.30 4.08 8.26
CA LEU A 33 0.94 2.82 7.90
C LEU A 33 0.14 2.09 6.81
N ALA A 34 -1.18 1.93 7.00
CA ALA A 34 -2.06 1.31 6.01
C ALA A 34 -1.98 1.98 4.64
N ALA A 35 -2.01 3.33 4.61
CA ALA A 35 -1.88 4.07 3.36
C ALA A 35 -0.54 3.80 2.67
N SER A 36 0.58 3.80 3.41
CA SER A 36 1.90 3.50 2.83
C SER A 36 1.99 2.09 2.27
N ILE A 37 1.47 1.09 3.00
CA ILE A 37 1.45 -0.31 2.53
C ILE A 37 0.67 -0.40 1.22
N LEU A 38 -0.53 0.19 1.16
CA LEU A 38 -1.36 0.18 -0.04
C LEU A 38 -0.70 0.89 -1.23
N ILE A 39 -0.07 2.06 -1.00
CA ILE A 39 0.66 2.79 -2.05
C ILE A 39 1.77 1.93 -2.64
N ASN A 40 2.55 1.26 -1.78
CA ASN A 40 3.65 0.41 -2.23
C ASN A 40 3.13 -0.82 -2.99
N ALA A 41 2.12 -1.50 -2.46
CA ALA A 41 1.53 -2.67 -3.10
C ALA A 41 0.94 -2.35 -4.49
N ILE A 42 0.28 -1.19 -4.65
CA ILE A 42 -0.24 -0.74 -5.95
C ILE A 42 0.91 -0.49 -6.93
N ARG A 43 1.97 0.21 -6.52
CA ARG A 43 3.14 0.48 -7.37
C ARG A 43 3.84 -0.81 -7.80
N GLU A 44 4.02 -1.75 -6.88
CA GLU A 44 4.61 -3.06 -7.19
C GLU A 44 3.74 -3.87 -8.16
N HIS A 45 2.41 -3.80 -8.01
CA HIS A 45 1.47 -4.44 -8.91
C HIS A 45 1.56 -3.84 -10.32
N GLU A 46 1.60 -2.52 -10.46
CA GLU A 46 1.75 -1.83 -11.75
C GLU A 46 3.10 -2.13 -12.43
N GLN A 47 4.19 -2.17 -11.66
CA GLN A 47 5.52 -2.51 -12.19
C GLN A 47 5.56 -3.94 -12.74
N LYS A 48 4.93 -4.91 -12.04
CA LYS A 48 4.86 -6.31 -12.51
C LYS A 48 4.05 -6.47 -13.79
N GLN A 49 3.15 -5.53 -14.11
CA GLN A 49 2.32 -5.56 -15.30
C GLN A 49 2.90 -4.80 -16.49
N SER A 50 4.03 -4.10 -16.30
CA SER A 50 4.73 -3.46 -17.41
C SER A 50 5.48 -4.52 -18.23
N PRO A 51 5.24 -4.64 -19.56
CA PRO A 51 6.01 -5.56 -20.40
C PRO A 51 7.51 -5.21 -20.34
N PRO A 52 8.41 -6.20 -20.48
CA PRO A 52 9.84 -5.90 -20.59
C PRO A 52 10.07 -4.93 -21.76
N PRO A 53 11.01 -3.97 -21.64
CA PRO A 53 11.29 -3.04 -22.73
C PRO A 53 11.65 -3.85 -23.99
N GLU A 54 10.83 -3.71 -25.03
CA GLU A 54 11.13 -4.24 -26.36
C GLU A 54 12.49 -3.72 -26.83
N GLY A 55 13.25 -4.64 -27.43
CA GLY A 55 14.69 -4.60 -27.47
C GLY A 55 15.33 -3.39 -28.14
N LYS A 56 16.57 -3.13 -27.73
CA LYS A 56 17.57 -2.55 -28.60
C LYS A 56 18.59 -3.65 -28.92
N GLY A 57 18.25 -4.45 -29.92
CA GLY A 57 19.25 -5.22 -30.66
C GLY A 57 19.84 -4.29 -31.72
N ASP A 58 21.12 -3.98 -31.56
CA ASP A 58 22.00 -3.46 -32.61
C ASP A 58 22.90 -4.61 -33.09
#